data_AF-A0A1Q3A8D6-F1
#
_entry.id   AF-A0A1Q3A8D6-F1
#
_cell.length_a   1.000
_cell.length_b   1.000
_cell.length_c   1.000
_cell.angle_alpha   90.00
_cell.angle_beta   90.00
_cell.angle_gamma   90.00
#
_symmetry.space_group_name_H-M   'P 1'
#
loop_
_entity.id
_entity.type
_entity.pdbx_description
1 polymer ?
#
loop_
_entity_poly.entity_id
_entity_poly.type
_entity_poly.pdbx_seq_one_letter_code
_entity_poly.pdbx_strand_id
1 'polypeptide(L)' 'MSEKPNHEELGSKSIFYDPEWNPKGVAPPGFKNVAYNPTTFTRKQGSLQRHTLGINIDLPKGEEKNH' A
#
# COMPACT_ATOMS: atom_id res chain seq x y z
N MET A 1 15.35 21.91 -14.77
CA MET A 1 15.87 21.56 -13.43
C MET A 1 14.93 20.50 -12.86
N SER A 2 15.26 19.21 -12.98
CA SER A 2 14.46 18.16 -12.35
C SER A 2 14.75 18.15 -10.86
N GLU A 3 13.83 18.68 -10.06
CA GLU A 3 13.85 18.57 -8.61
C GLU A 3 13.76 17.08 -8.26
N LYS A 4 14.87 16.51 -7.80
CA LYS A 4 14.86 15.17 -7.20
C LYS A 4 14.00 15.28 -5.94
N PRO A 5 12.90 14.51 -5.80
CA PRO A 5 12.06 14.62 -4.63
C PRO A 5 12.92 14.31 -3.40
N ASN A 6 13.01 15.27 -2.49
CA ASN A 6 13.70 15.07 -1.24
C ASN A 6 12.92 13.98 -0.49
N HIS A 7 13.47 12.76 -0.44
CA HIS A 7 12.78 11.56 0.03
C HIS A 7 12.29 11.65 1.49
N GLU A 8 12.71 12.70 2.20
CA GLU A 8 12.49 12.93 3.62
C GLU A 8 11.12 13.51 3.96
N GLU A 9 10.48 14.27 3.04
CA GLU A 9 9.21 14.95 3.31
C GLU A 9 8.16 14.56 2.26
N LEU A 10 7.60 13.36 2.40
CA LEU A 10 6.57 12.86 1.48
C LEU A 10 5.17 13.38 1.81
N GLY A 11 4.99 14.08 2.95
CA GLY A 11 3.70 14.61 3.38
C GLY A 11 2.63 13.53 3.33
N SER A 12 1.45 13.84 2.79
CA SER A 12 0.30 12.92 2.67
C SER A 12 0.54 11.64 1.85
N LYS A 13 1.67 11.54 1.14
CA LYS A 13 2.07 10.33 0.41
C LYS A 13 2.92 9.38 1.24
N SER A 14 3.34 9.79 2.43
CA SER A 14 4.06 8.96 3.39
C SER A 14 3.12 8.03 4.13
N ILE A 15 3.56 6.79 4.40
CA ILE A 15 2.82 5.90 5.32
C ILE A 15 2.89 6.37 6.77
N PHE A 16 3.82 7.29 7.08
CA PHE A 16 4.01 7.88 8.40
C PHE A 16 3.30 9.24 8.56
N TYR A 17 2.55 9.68 7.55
CA TYR A 17 1.87 10.97 7.59
C TYR A 17 0.74 10.99 8.60
N ASP A 18 0.75 12.05 9.40
CA ASP A 18 -0.40 12.41 10.23
C ASP A 18 -0.54 13.94 10.28
N PRO A 19 -1.73 14.49 9.99
CA PRO A 19 -1.94 15.95 9.98
C PRO A 19 -1.64 16.64 11.32
N GLU A 20 -1.82 15.95 12.45
CA GLU A 20 -1.70 16.52 13.79
C GLU A 20 -0.28 16.37 14.34
N TRP A 21 0.34 15.18 14.20
CA TRP A 21 1.63 14.89 14.83
C TRP A 21 2.82 14.67 13.88
N ASN A 22 2.59 14.39 12.59
CA ASN A 22 3.67 14.26 11.59
C ASN A 22 3.24 14.75 10.20
N PRO A 23 2.99 16.06 10.05
CA PRO A 23 2.47 16.62 8.81
C PRO A 23 3.46 16.51 7.64
N LYS A 24 4.74 16.31 7.94
CA LYS A 24 5.79 16.09 6.95
C LYS A 24 5.90 14.63 6.51
N GLY A 25 5.28 13.70 7.24
CA GLY A 25 5.36 12.27 6.99
C GLY A 25 6.79 11.74 7.12
N VAL A 26 7.58 12.31 8.02
CA VAL A 26 8.97 11.88 8.25
C VAL A 26 8.98 10.50 8.90
N ALA A 27 9.80 9.59 8.38
CA ALA A 27 9.93 8.26 8.94
C ALA A 27 10.71 8.31 10.28
N PRO A 28 10.34 7.49 11.28
CA PRO A 28 11.15 7.32 12.48
C PRO A 28 12.55 6.77 12.16
N PRO A 29 13.55 6.96 13.04
CA PRO A 29 14.89 6.41 12.84
C PRO A 29 14.87 4.90 12.58
N GLY A 30 15.59 4.45 11.55
CA GLY A 30 15.64 3.04 11.14
C GLY A 30 14.55 2.63 10.13
N PHE A 31 13.60 3.52 9.82
CA PHE A 31 12.56 3.29 8.82
C PHE A 31 12.70 4.27 7.67
N LYS A 32 12.13 3.92 6.51
CA LYS A 32 12.06 4.79 5.35
C LYS A 32 10.80 4.53 4.55
N ASN A 33 10.32 5.56 3.86
CA ASN A 33 9.28 5.39 2.87
C ASN A 33 9.85 4.67 1.64
N VAL A 34 9.27 3.53 1.29
CA VAL A 34 9.60 2.79 0.07
C VAL A 34 8.47 3.01 -0.91
N ALA A 35 8.78 3.54 -2.10
CA ALA A 35 7.79 3.70 -3.15
C ALA A 35 7.22 2.33 -3.54
N TYR A 36 5.91 2.28 -3.80
CA TYR A 36 5.26 1.08 -4.29
C TYR A 36 5.91 0.67 -5.62
N ASN A 37 6.55 -0.50 -5.67
CA ASN A 37 7.12 -1.03 -6.92
C ASN A 37 6.08 -1.93 -7.59
N PRO A 38 5.35 -1.46 -8.63
CA PRO A 38 4.28 -2.24 -9.25
C PRO A 38 4.78 -3.54 -9.90
N THR A 39 6.07 -3.64 -10.23
CA THR A 39 6.64 -4.85 -10.87
C THR A 39 6.78 -6.02 -9.89
N THR A 40 7.20 -5.75 -8.64
CA THR A 40 7.41 -6.77 -7.60
C THR A 40 6.20 -6.92 -6.68
N PHE A 41 5.38 -5.89 -6.56
CA PHE A 41 4.17 -5.87 -5.74
C PHE A 41 2.92 -6.26 -6.55
N THR A 42 3.06 -7.22 -7.47
CA THR A 42 1.90 -7.83 -8.11
C THR A 42 1.26 -8.77 -7.11
N ARG A 43 0.04 -8.45 -6.66
CA ARG A 43 -0.77 -9.38 -5.86
C ARG A 43 -1.05 -10.58 -6.75
N LYS A 44 -0.35 -11.71 -6.54
CA LYS A 44 -0.65 -12.96 -7.23
C LYS A 44 -2.08 -13.36 -6.87
N GLN A 45 -3.01 -13.11 -7.79
CA GLN A 45 -4.42 -13.46 -7.66
C GLN A 45 -4.50 -14.97 -7.38
N GLY A 46 -5.06 -15.35 -6.23
CA GLY A 46 -5.14 -16.76 -5.78
C GLY A 46 -4.01 -17.28 -4.87
N SER A 47 -2.94 -16.51 -4.61
CA SER A 47 -1.83 -16.97 -3.75
C SER A 47 -2.06 -16.81 -2.24
N LEU A 48 -2.98 -15.91 -1.85
CA LEU A 48 -3.34 -15.71 -0.46
C LEU A 48 -4.53 -16.61 -0.15
N GLN A 49 -4.30 -17.69 0.59
CA GLN A 49 -5.38 -18.46 1.17
C GLN A 49 -6.19 -17.53 2.08
N ARG A 50 -7.45 -17.33 1.71
CA ARG A 50 -8.39 -16.56 2.53
C ARG A 50 -8.79 -17.45 3.69
N HIS A 51 -8.16 -17.26 4.84
CA HIS A 51 -8.60 -17.93 6.06
C HIS A 51 -9.83 -17.21 6.58
N THR A 52 -10.99 -17.86 6.50
CA THR A 52 -12.25 -17.29 6.99
C THR A 52 -12.48 -17.51 8.49
N LEU A 53 -11.44 -17.91 9.26
CA LEU A 53 -11.54 -18.23 10.69
C LEU A 53 -12.76 -19.13 11.03
N GLY A 54 -13.09 -20.08 10.14
CA GLY A 54 -14.22 -21.00 10.31
C GLY A 54 -15.59 -20.44 9.89
N ILE A 55 -15.66 -19.22 9.36
CA ILE A 55 -16.89 -18.66 8.79
C ILE A 55 -17.04 -19.18 7.37
N ASN A 56 -18.06 -19.99 7.11
CA ASN A 56 -18.44 -20.37 5.75
C ASN A 56 -19.13 -19.17 5.09
N ILE A 57 -18.37 -18.40 4.32
CA ILE A 57 -18.91 -17.30 3.50
C ILE A 57 -18.83 -17.75 2.05
N ASP A 58 -19.99 -17.85 1.40
CA ASP A 58 -20.04 -18.03 -0.05
C ASP A 58 -19.43 -16.79 -0.70
N LEU A 59 -18.30 -16.98 -1.39
CA LEU A 59 -17.69 -15.92 -2.17
C LEU A 59 -18.67 -15.52 -3.29
N PRO A 60 -18.95 -14.22 -3.47
CA PRO A 60 -19.75 -13.79 -4.60
C PRO A 60 -19.04 -14.24 -5.89
N LYS A 61 -19.78 -14.90 -6.78
CA LYS A 61 -19.27 -15.28 -8.10
C LYS A 61 -18.84 -13.99 -8.80
N GLY A 62 -17.55 -13.88 -9.12
CA GLY A 62 -17.03 -12.72 -9.83
C GLY A 62 -17.73 -12.63 -11.18
N GLU A 63 -18.34 -11.48 -11.47
CA GLU A 63 -18.88 -11.24 -12.80
C GLU A 63 -17.71 -11.21 -13.80
N GLU A 64 -17.72 -12.18 -14.73
CA GLU A 64 -16.88 -12.14 -15.92
C GLU A 64 -17.31 -10.94 -16.76
N LYS A 65 -16.60 -9.81 -16.60
CA LYS A 65 -16.76 -8.68 -17.52
C LYS A 65 -16.07 -9.04 -18.84
N ASN A 66 -16.85 -9.60 -19.77
CA ASN A 66 -16.46 -9.70 -21.18
C ASN A 66 -16.24 -8.27 -21.73
N HIS A 67 -15.03 -8.02 -22.25
CA HIS A 67 -14.68 -6.83 -23.04
C HIS A 67 -14.98 -7.07 -24.51
#